data_AF-A0A8H7DG75-F1
#
_entry.id   AF-A0A8H7DG75-F1
#
_cell.length_a   1.000
_cell.length_b   1.000
_cell.length_c   1.000
_cell.angle_alpha   90.00
_cell.angle_beta   90.00
_cell.angle_gamma   90.00
#
_symmetry.space_group_name_H-M   'P 1'
#
loop_
_entity.id
_entity.type
_entity.pdbx_description
1 polymer ?
#
loop_
_entity_poly.entity_id
_entity_poly.type
_entity_poly.pdbx_seq_one_letter_code
_entity_poly.pdbx_strand_id
1 'polypeptide(L)'
;MLDSVFSSTAPPPFIPIEAREEWLSSSNWVERLHSLHRAAVRLDALRDSAHVGSVHSWNFSAGKFRLPSTAYVQHIGLITVTYARLLKTFSTTLRLYHNLRSLRLEAFVIDAPFRQTLSELVRLDNLALYGCDIVARNGFVISLRSFTISAEDSMACIAKEPREPIRLASPESLHTLHLGAPGETPSLLTAFRRAQYSHLTTLLLERLSDLEMFLAFLTQCPGLEVLKITTVDPDIIVSLLQYTLSPETIPALRDLTVRQEILGFFSSNRPIDTVTILGSLASTHASSPIGHFPPTILNDLLKASVPLISLSIPETSPTLELLTAITSLFPQLKQLSIRLTQPTLFRRSLTRCCRGCEVSVDKRCPILRDADVFRDIPQDDLSDAEDEKPPPSMTLVRIPKELEISSLTNFHKIVNWICTGAGSLPQSIEVLRFLWDEDCYVPDFSREREHQVIATLTHLYAHLRKFQRGPSWLWTREGAVWRQIGTDSYIQAVL
;
A
#
# COMPACT_ATOMS: atom_id res chain seq x y z
N MET A 1 -14.91 53.98 -1.40
CA MET A 1 -15.82 53.38 -0.40
C MET A 1 -16.48 52.18 -1.06
N LEU A 2 -16.29 51.00 -0.43
CA LEU A 2 -16.71 49.65 -0.84
C LEU A 2 -15.87 49.07 -1.99
N ASP A 3 -14.77 48.34 -1.74
CA ASP A 3 -14.56 47.06 -1.03
C ASP A 3 -15.32 45.85 -1.57
N SER A 4 -14.52 44.93 -2.13
CA SER A 4 -14.46 43.49 -1.85
C SER A 4 -15.23 42.48 -2.73
N VAL A 5 -14.52 41.36 -2.90
CA VAL A 5 -14.92 39.99 -3.28
C VAL A 5 -14.93 39.64 -4.78
N PHE A 6 -13.75 39.35 -5.31
CA PHE A 6 -13.55 38.16 -6.15
C PHE A 6 -12.24 37.47 -5.74
N SER A 7 -12.32 36.64 -4.70
CA SER A 7 -11.40 35.52 -4.53
C SER A 7 -11.78 34.46 -5.55
N SER A 8 -11.13 34.49 -6.73
CA SER A 8 -11.16 33.38 -7.67
C SER A 8 -9.86 32.60 -7.55
N THR A 9 -9.74 31.84 -6.46
CA THR A 9 -8.90 30.64 -6.41
C THR A 9 -9.75 29.49 -6.94
N ALA A 10 -10.13 29.54 -8.22
CA ALA A 10 -10.58 28.34 -8.89
C ALA A 10 -9.31 27.57 -9.28
N PRO A 11 -9.07 26.36 -8.77
CA PRO A 11 -8.03 25.51 -9.35
C PRO A 11 -8.34 25.35 -10.85
N PRO A 12 -7.31 25.32 -11.73
CA PRO A 12 -7.55 25.06 -13.14
C PRO A 12 -8.36 23.77 -13.28
N PRO A 13 -9.23 23.67 -14.30
CA PRO A 13 -10.13 22.53 -14.46
C PRO A 13 -9.31 21.24 -14.44
N PHE A 14 -9.55 20.42 -13.42
CA PHE A 14 -9.20 19.01 -13.45
C PHE A 14 -9.90 18.45 -14.69
N ILE A 15 -9.12 18.02 -15.69
CA ILE A 15 -9.65 17.24 -16.81
C ILE A 15 -9.29 15.79 -16.49
N PRO A 16 -10.10 15.09 -15.68
CA PRO A 16 -9.95 13.65 -15.58
C PRO A 16 -10.30 13.08 -16.96
N ILE A 17 -9.32 12.47 -17.61
CA ILE A 17 -9.60 11.41 -18.57
C ILE A 17 -9.79 10.14 -17.71
N GLU A 18 -10.80 10.12 -16.84
CA GLU A 18 -11.15 8.93 -16.07
C GLU A 18 -11.91 7.96 -16.98
N ALA A 19 -11.21 6.94 -17.46
CA ALA A 19 -11.85 5.75 -18.01
C ALA A 19 -12.26 4.85 -16.83
N ARG A 20 -13.57 4.72 -16.57
CA ARG A 20 -14.10 3.77 -15.58
C ARG A 20 -13.69 2.34 -15.92
N GLU A 21 -13.55 1.47 -14.93
CA GLU A 21 -13.11 0.07 -15.12
C GLU A 21 -14.11 -0.84 -15.88
N GLU A 22 -15.32 -0.38 -16.19
CA GLU A 22 -16.31 -1.10 -17.02
C GLU A 22 -15.87 -1.30 -18.50
N TRP A 23 -14.69 -0.81 -18.89
CA TRP A 23 -14.23 -0.73 -20.28
C TRP A 23 -13.58 -2.01 -20.82
N LEU A 24 -13.43 -3.04 -19.99
CA LEU A 24 -12.69 -4.26 -20.33
C LEU A 24 -13.55 -5.37 -20.97
N SER A 25 -14.88 -5.26 -20.99
CA SER A 25 -15.75 -6.32 -21.51
C SER A 25 -16.39 -6.07 -22.89
N SER A 26 -16.18 -4.91 -23.53
CA SER A 26 -16.90 -4.59 -24.77
C SER A 26 -16.02 -4.43 -26.01
N SER A 27 -16.56 -4.96 -27.10
CA SER A 27 -16.20 -4.91 -28.51
C SER A 27 -16.13 -3.49 -29.13
N ASN A 28 -16.01 -2.42 -28.33
CA ASN A 28 -16.18 -1.05 -28.80
C ASN A 28 -14.86 -0.28 -29.00
N TRP A 29 -13.96 -0.84 -29.81
CA TRP A 29 -12.68 -0.21 -30.16
C TRP A 29 -12.85 1.15 -30.89
N VAL A 30 -13.98 1.35 -31.57
CA VAL A 30 -14.36 2.61 -32.22
C VAL A 30 -14.54 3.73 -31.19
N GLU A 31 -15.25 3.48 -30.10
CA GLU A 31 -15.37 4.46 -28.99
C GLU A 31 -14.02 4.81 -28.37
N ARG A 32 -13.13 3.81 -28.24
CA ARG A 32 -11.76 4.04 -27.74
C ARG A 32 -10.97 4.96 -28.66
N LEU A 33 -11.02 4.75 -29.98
CA LEU A 33 -10.38 5.63 -30.95
C LEU A 33 -10.97 7.04 -30.93
N HIS A 34 -12.30 7.18 -30.84
CA HIS A 34 -12.94 8.49 -30.70
C HIS A 34 -12.54 9.20 -29.42
N SER A 35 -12.38 8.47 -28.30
CA SER A 35 -11.87 9.02 -27.05
C SER A 35 -10.45 9.56 -27.20
N LEU A 36 -9.54 8.76 -27.78
CA LEU A 36 -8.15 9.19 -28.04
C LEU A 36 -8.09 10.40 -28.97
N HIS A 37 -8.90 10.42 -30.03
CA HIS A 37 -8.97 11.55 -30.95
C HIS A 37 -9.49 12.82 -30.26
N ARG A 38 -10.57 12.72 -29.47
CA ARG A 38 -11.09 13.86 -28.69
C ARG A 38 -10.08 14.37 -27.68
N ALA A 39 -9.30 13.49 -27.05
CA ALA A 39 -8.21 13.88 -26.16
C ALA A 39 -7.12 14.67 -26.90
N ALA A 40 -6.70 14.21 -28.08
CA ALA A 40 -5.71 14.92 -28.90
C ALA A 40 -6.20 16.32 -29.31
N VAL A 41 -7.45 16.43 -29.79
CA VAL A 41 -8.05 17.72 -30.16
C VAL A 41 -8.16 18.67 -28.97
N ARG A 42 -8.49 18.16 -27.77
CA ARG A 42 -8.54 18.98 -26.55
C ARG A 42 -7.15 19.47 -26.13
N LEU A 43 -6.12 18.64 -26.26
CA LEU A 43 -4.73 19.04 -25.99
C LEU A 43 -4.29 20.14 -26.97
N ASP A 44 -4.62 20.00 -28.26
CA ASP A 44 -4.34 21.03 -29.26
C ASP A 44 -5.10 22.34 -28.96
N ALA A 45 -6.34 22.28 -28.48
CA ALA A 45 -7.09 23.48 -28.08
C ALA A 45 -6.49 24.16 -26.83
N LEU A 46 -5.91 23.39 -25.90
CA LEU A 46 -5.25 23.92 -24.71
C LEU A 46 -3.97 24.69 -25.05
N ARG A 47 -3.29 24.33 -26.15
CA ARG A 47 -2.06 25.01 -26.59
C ARG A 47 -2.26 26.51 -26.80
N ASP A 48 -3.43 26.94 -27.26
CA ASP A 48 -3.73 28.35 -27.52
C ASP A 48 -4.43 29.04 -26.34
N SER A 49 -4.60 28.33 -25.22
CA SER A 49 -5.26 28.87 -24.03
C SER A 49 -4.36 29.84 -23.26
N ALA A 50 -4.91 30.98 -22.84
CA ALA A 50 -4.23 31.92 -21.94
C ALA A 50 -3.84 31.28 -20.59
N HIS A 51 -4.45 30.15 -20.23
CA HIS A 51 -4.23 29.46 -18.96
C HIS A 51 -3.00 28.55 -18.94
N VAL A 52 -2.31 28.32 -20.06
CA VAL A 52 -1.14 27.42 -20.14
C VAL A 52 -0.06 27.79 -19.12
N GLY A 53 0.19 29.08 -18.90
CA GLY A 53 1.17 29.55 -17.92
C GLY A 53 0.78 29.27 -16.45
N SER A 54 -0.49 28.98 -16.16
CA SER A 54 -0.98 28.76 -14.79
C SER A 54 -0.95 27.30 -14.34
N VAL A 55 -0.60 26.37 -15.23
CA VAL A 55 -0.61 24.94 -14.92
C VAL A 55 0.64 24.55 -14.13
N HIS A 56 0.43 24.07 -12.91
CA HIS A 56 1.50 23.63 -12.00
C HIS A 56 1.57 22.11 -11.81
N SER A 57 0.46 21.41 -12.07
CA SER A 57 0.40 19.96 -11.99
C SER A 57 -0.40 19.41 -13.16
N TRP A 58 0.06 18.28 -13.70
CA TRP A 58 -0.62 17.57 -14.77
C TRP A 58 -0.66 16.07 -14.45
N ASN A 59 -1.82 15.46 -14.62
CA ASN A 59 -1.99 14.01 -14.59
C ASN A 59 -2.43 13.53 -15.98
N PHE A 60 -1.58 12.76 -16.64
CA PHE A 60 -1.89 12.10 -17.89
C PHE A 60 -2.06 10.61 -17.62
N SER A 61 -3.25 10.11 -17.89
CA SER A 61 -3.51 8.67 -17.93
C SER A 61 -4.00 8.31 -19.32
N ALA A 62 -3.29 7.38 -19.98
CA ALA A 62 -3.79 6.77 -21.21
C ALA A 62 -4.94 5.79 -20.94
N GLY A 63 -5.33 5.59 -19.67
CA GLY A 63 -6.09 4.45 -19.20
C GLY A 63 -5.29 3.15 -19.34
N LYS A 64 -5.83 2.03 -18.84
CA LYS A 64 -5.29 0.69 -19.11
C LYS A 64 -5.53 0.33 -20.59
N PHE A 65 -4.88 1.02 -21.52
CA PHE A 65 -4.92 0.71 -22.94
C PHE A 65 -4.05 -0.53 -23.20
N ARG A 66 -4.44 -1.67 -22.64
CA ARG A 66 -3.86 -2.96 -22.96
C ARG A 66 -4.37 -3.33 -24.34
N LEU A 67 -3.49 -3.35 -25.33
CA LEU A 67 -3.78 -4.00 -26.60
C LEU A 67 -4.11 -5.47 -26.29
N PRO A 68 -5.34 -5.95 -26.52
CA PRO A 68 -5.67 -7.35 -26.27
C PRO A 68 -4.76 -8.23 -27.14
N SER A 69 -4.09 -9.20 -26.52
CA SER A 69 -2.96 -9.93 -27.12
C SER A 69 -3.31 -10.78 -28.34
N THR A 70 -4.59 -11.05 -28.61
CA THR A 70 -4.98 -12.05 -29.63
C THR A 70 -6.16 -11.69 -30.53
N ALA A 71 -6.93 -10.63 -30.29
CA ALA A 71 -8.26 -10.49 -30.90
C ALA A 71 -8.42 -9.49 -32.06
N TYR A 72 -7.49 -8.56 -32.31
CA TYR A 72 -7.76 -7.45 -33.25
C TYR A 72 -6.58 -7.01 -34.11
N VAL A 73 -5.87 -7.95 -34.74
CA VAL A 73 -4.72 -7.66 -35.63
C VAL A 73 -5.06 -6.60 -36.70
N GLN A 74 -6.30 -6.57 -37.20
CA GLN A 74 -6.73 -5.64 -38.25
C GLN A 74 -6.84 -4.17 -37.81
N HIS A 75 -7.02 -3.88 -36.52
CA HIS A 75 -7.18 -2.50 -36.02
C HIS A 75 -6.00 -1.98 -35.21
N ILE A 76 -5.03 -2.85 -34.89
CA ILE A 76 -3.79 -2.47 -34.18
C ILE A 76 -3.09 -1.30 -34.90
N GLY A 77 -3.02 -1.31 -36.23
CA GLY A 77 -2.38 -0.24 -36.99
C GLY A 77 -2.99 1.14 -36.73
N LEU A 78 -4.31 1.27 -36.83
CA LEU A 78 -5.01 2.55 -36.63
C LEU A 78 -4.93 3.05 -35.18
N ILE A 79 -5.04 2.12 -34.22
CA ILE A 79 -4.89 2.43 -32.79
C ILE A 79 -3.47 2.93 -32.50
N THR A 80 -2.45 2.23 -32.98
CA THR A 80 -1.04 2.62 -32.82
C THR A 80 -0.77 3.99 -33.42
N VAL A 81 -1.28 4.27 -34.63
CA VAL A 81 -1.11 5.60 -35.28
C VAL A 81 -1.83 6.70 -34.49
N THR A 82 -3.05 6.46 -34.01
CA THR A 82 -3.83 7.45 -33.25
C THR A 82 -3.19 7.73 -31.89
N TYR A 83 -2.73 6.68 -31.21
CA TYR A 83 -2.01 6.79 -29.95
C TYR A 83 -0.67 7.51 -30.13
N ALA A 84 0.12 7.17 -31.15
CA ALA A 84 1.36 7.88 -31.46
C ALA A 84 1.13 9.36 -31.75
N ARG A 85 0.03 9.70 -32.45
CA ARG A 85 -0.37 11.10 -32.66
C ARG A 85 -0.71 11.78 -31.33
N LEU A 86 -1.50 11.14 -30.47
CA LEU A 86 -1.82 11.66 -29.14
C LEU A 86 -0.55 11.92 -28.33
N LEU A 87 0.38 10.97 -28.28
CA LEU A 87 1.66 11.11 -27.57
C LEU A 87 2.49 12.27 -28.13
N LYS A 88 2.56 12.41 -29.46
CA LYS A 88 3.27 13.53 -30.11
C LYS A 88 2.62 14.88 -29.79
N THR A 89 1.30 14.98 -29.87
CA THR A 89 0.54 16.18 -29.49
C THR A 89 0.74 16.51 -28.01
N PHE A 90 0.68 15.51 -27.14
CA PHE A 90 0.95 15.69 -25.72
C PHE A 90 2.37 16.21 -25.47
N SER A 91 3.38 15.57 -26.07
CA SER A 91 4.79 15.98 -25.94
C SER A 91 5.03 17.42 -26.40
N THR A 92 4.44 17.81 -27.52
CA THR A 92 4.59 19.17 -28.06
C THR A 92 3.88 20.21 -27.20
N THR A 93 2.70 19.88 -26.69
CA THR A 93 1.94 20.76 -25.78
C THR A 93 2.64 20.87 -24.41
N LEU A 94 3.25 19.78 -23.94
CA LEU A 94 3.90 19.71 -22.63
C LEU A 94 4.97 20.81 -22.46
N ARG A 95 5.71 21.11 -23.53
CA ARG A 95 6.77 22.15 -23.58
C ARG A 95 6.26 23.56 -23.27
N LEU A 96 4.97 23.81 -23.44
CA LEU A 96 4.37 25.13 -23.22
C LEU A 96 4.13 25.41 -21.73
N TYR A 97 4.02 24.36 -20.91
CA TYR A 97 3.80 24.46 -19.46
C TYR A 97 5.11 24.70 -18.69
N HIS A 98 5.74 25.85 -18.93
CA HIS A 98 6.99 26.26 -18.28
C HIS A 98 6.92 26.34 -16.73
N ASN A 99 5.71 26.42 -16.16
CA ASN A 99 5.47 26.45 -14.71
C ASN A 99 5.04 25.11 -14.12
N LEU A 100 5.10 24.02 -14.91
CA LEU A 100 4.77 22.69 -14.46
C LEU A 100 5.80 22.20 -13.42
N ARG A 101 5.32 21.84 -12.23
CA ARG A 101 6.12 21.33 -11.11
C ARG A 101 5.87 19.86 -10.81
N SER A 102 4.72 19.33 -11.21
CA SER A 102 4.34 17.95 -10.95
C SER A 102 3.73 17.31 -12.19
N LEU A 103 4.30 16.19 -12.62
CA LEU A 103 3.82 15.43 -13.77
C LEU A 103 3.60 13.98 -13.35
N ARG A 104 2.36 13.52 -13.46
CA ARG A 104 1.99 12.11 -13.32
C ARG A 104 1.66 11.54 -14.69
N LEU A 105 2.29 10.44 -15.04
CA LEU A 105 2.08 9.69 -16.27
C LEU A 105 1.64 8.27 -15.92
N GLU A 106 0.59 7.79 -16.58
CA GLU A 106 0.12 6.42 -16.45
C GLU A 106 -0.01 5.76 -17.82
N ALA A 107 0.50 4.53 -17.95
CA ALA A 107 0.52 3.74 -19.17
C ALA A 107 1.11 4.52 -20.36
N PHE A 108 2.31 5.09 -20.16
CA PHE A 108 3.00 5.96 -21.12
C PHE A 108 4.33 5.36 -21.58
N VAL A 109 4.76 5.65 -22.81
CA VAL A 109 6.08 5.25 -23.34
C VAL A 109 7.06 6.42 -23.25
N ILE A 110 8.10 6.26 -22.44
CA ILE A 110 9.20 7.23 -22.29
C ILE A 110 10.28 6.91 -23.34
N ASP A 111 10.10 7.45 -24.54
CA ASP A 111 11.09 7.39 -25.61
C ASP A 111 12.10 8.56 -25.51
N ALA A 112 13.09 8.60 -26.42
CA ALA A 112 14.16 9.59 -26.37
C ALA A 112 13.64 11.03 -26.65
N PRO A 113 12.76 11.26 -27.65
CA PRO A 113 12.12 12.57 -27.85
C PRO A 113 11.31 13.06 -26.64
N PHE A 114 10.55 12.17 -26.00
CA PHE A 114 9.77 12.55 -24.82
C PHE A 114 10.67 12.86 -23.64
N ARG A 115 11.74 12.08 -23.44
CA ARG A 115 12.74 12.36 -22.41
C ARG A 115 13.43 13.71 -22.60
N GLN A 116 13.75 14.09 -23.84
CA GLN A 116 14.24 15.44 -24.15
C GLN A 116 13.22 16.50 -23.75
N THR A 117 11.94 16.27 -24.06
CA THR A 117 10.84 17.15 -23.66
C THR A 117 10.77 17.31 -22.14
N LEU A 118 10.93 16.23 -21.37
CA LEU A 118 10.97 16.30 -19.91
C LEU A 118 12.16 17.14 -19.40
N SER A 119 13.32 17.05 -20.05
CA SER A 119 14.49 17.86 -19.68
C SER A 119 14.35 19.36 -19.97
N GLU A 120 13.43 19.74 -20.87
CA GLU A 120 13.10 21.15 -21.16
C GLU A 120 12.19 21.76 -20.06
N LEU A 121 11.59 20.94 -19.20
CA LEU A 121 10.71 21.39 -18.10
C LEU A 121 11.54 21.77 -16.86
N VAL A 122 12.20 22.94 -16.93
CA VAL A 122 13.16 23.41 -15.91
C VAL A 122 12.59 23.49 -14.48
N ARG A 123 11.26 23.64 -14.33
CA ARG A 123 10.58 23.73 -13.03
C ARG A 123 9.96 22.41 -12.55
N LEU A 124 10.16 21.31 -13.29
CA LEU A 124 9.58 20.03 -12.94
C LEU A 124 10.29 19.45 -11.71
N ASP A 125 9.61 19.47 -10.57
CA ASP A 125 10.14 18.96 -9.30
C ASP A 125 9.71 17.50 -9.05
N ASN A 126 8.54 17.10 -9.51
CA ASN A 126 7.94 15.79 -9.19
C ASN A 126 7.55 15.06 -10.46
N LEU A 127 8.05 13.83 -10.63
CA LEU A 127 7.69 12.95 -11.73
C LEU A 127 7.21 11.61 -11.18
N ALA A 128 5.99 11.21 -11.54
CA ALA A 128 5.42 9.93 -11.16
C ALA A 128 5.02 9.11 -12.39
N LEU A 129 5.57 7.91 -12.52
CA LEU A 129 5.41 7.02 -13.65
C LEU A 129 4.70 5.73 -13.21
N TYR A 130 3.46 5.53 -13.64
CA TYR A 130 2.64 4.37 -13.28
C TYR A 130 2.43 3.49 -14.52
N GLY A 131 2.94 2.26 -14.50
CA GLY A 131 2.86 1.34 -15.64
C GLY A 131 3.46 1.90 -16.93
N CYS A 132 4.47 2.78 -16.82
CA CYS A 132 5.13 3.37 -17.99
C CYS A 132 6.27 2.48 -18.50
N ASP A 133 6.47 2.44 -19.82
CA ASP A 133 7.59 1.75 -20.46
C ASP A 133 8.73 2.73 -20.73
N ILE A 134 9.92 2.44 -20.18
CA ILE A 134 11.11 3.31 -20.31
C ILE A 134 12.03 2.71 -21.37
N VAL A 135 11.77 3.08 -22.62
CA VAL A 135 12.55 2.64 -23.79
C VAL A 135 13.88 3.39 -23.85
N ALA A 136 13.86 4.71 -23.58
CA ALA A 136 15.08 5.53 -23.59
C ALA A 136 15.79 5.52 -22.23
N ARG A 137 16.61 4.49 -22.02
CA ARG A 137 17.33 4.25 -20.74
C ARG A 137 18.48 5.24 -20.50
N ASN A 138 19.15 5.67 -21.56
CA ASN A 138 20.20 6.71 -21.54
C ASN A 138 19.70 8.05 -22.10
N GLY A 139 20.33 9.15 -21.67
CA GLY A 139 20.02 10.51 -22.17
C GLY A 139 20.14 11.59 -21.10
N PHE A 140 19.37 12.66 -21.27
CA PHE A 140 19.32 13.81 -20.35
C PHE A 140 18.86 13.38 -18.96
N VAL A 141 19.52 13.93 -17.95
CA VAL A 141 19.18 13.73 -16.53
C VAL A 141 18.33 14.91 -16.11
N ILE A 142 17.20 14.64 -15.47
CA ILE A 142 16.24 15.66 -15.03
C ILE A 142 16.48 15.94 -13.55
N SER A 143 16.63 17.20 -13.17
CA SER A 143 16.70 17.58 -11.76
C SER A 143 15.32 17.47 -11.15
N LEU A 144 15.09 16.40 -10.38
CA LEU A 144 13.81 16.11 -9.72
C LEU A 144 14.02 16.13 -8.21
N ARG A 145 13.02 16.64 -7.49
CA ARG A 145 12.90 16.53 -6.04
C ARG A 145 12.24 15.22 -5.61
N SER A 146 11.23 14.77 -6.36
CA SER A 146 10.52 13.52 -6.11
C SER A 146 10.42 12.70 -7.39
N PHE A 147 10.82 11.43 -7.32
CA PHE A 147 10.67 10.48 -8.41
C PHE A 147 9.93 9.24 -7.93
N THR A 148 8.83 8.91 -8.61
CA THR A 148 8.05 7.70 -8.37
C THR A 148 7.97 6.90 -9.66
N ILE A 149 8.23 5.60 -9.55
CA ILE A 149 7.93 4.62 -10.59
C ILE A 149 7.13 3.50 -9.93
N SER A 150 6.01 3.09 -10.50
CA SER A 150 5.23 1.94 -10.02
C SER A 150 4.72 1.12 -11.20
N ALA A 151 4.64 -0.19 -11.03
CA ALA A 151 4.10 -1.12 -12.03
C ALA A 151 3.00 -1.96 -11.39
N GLU A 152 1.87 -1.33 -11.06
CA GLU A 152 0.71 -1.99 -10.42
C GLU A 152 0.16 -3.18 -11.22
N ASP A 153 0.47 -3.26 -12.52
CA ASP A 153 -0.32 -4.05 -13.46
C ASP A 153 0.49 -4.66 -14.62
N SER A 154 1.82 -4.47 -14.63
CA SER A 154 2.66 -4.97 -15.72
C SER A 154 2.96 -6.45 -15.53
N MET A 155 2.00 -7.31 -15.91
CA MET A 155 2.27 -8.69 -16.33
C MET A 155 3.27 -8.73 -17.51
N ALA A 156 3.56 -7.59 -18.13
CA ALA A 156 4.48 -7.49 -19.25
C ALA A 156 5.93 -7.45 -18.74
N CYS A 157 6.65 -8.45 -19.26
CA CYS A 157 8.10 -8.56 -19.35
C CYS A 157 8.80 -9.03 -18.09
N ILE A 158 8.74 -10.36 -17.89
CA ILE A 158 9.93 -11.16 -17.60
C ILE A 158 11.00 -10.77 -18.62
N ALA A 159 11.77 -9.72 -18.35
CA ALA A 159 12.90 -9.36 -19.17
C ALA A 159 14.00 -10.39 -18.89
N LYS A 160 14.19 -11.34 -19.81
CA LYS A 160 15.24 -12.36 -19.73
C LYS A 160 16.64 -11.80 -20.03
N GLU A 161 16.75 -10.54 -20.44
CA GLU A 161 18.03 -9.93 -20.82
C GLU A 161 18.42 -8.81 -19.84
N PRO A 162 19.71 -8.71 -19.48
CA PRO A 162 20.21 -7.61 -18.66
C PRO A 162 20.03 -6.31 -19.43
N ARG A 163 19.13 -5.46 -18.93
CA ARG A 163 18.82 -4.17 -19.55
C ARG A 163 19.81 -3.10 -19.09
N GLU A 164 20.04 -2.11 -19.94
CA GLU A 164 20.89 -0.97 -19.58
C GLU A 164 20.36 -0.19 -18.36
N PRO A 165 21.23 0.47 -17.57
CA PRO A 165 20.81 1.25 -16.41
C PRO A 165 19.93 2.45 -16.81
N ILE A 166 18.87 2.72 -16.04
CA ILE A 166 17.95 3.83 -16.30
C ILE A 166 18.39 5.08 -15.54
N ARG A 167 18.73 6.16 -16.26
CA ARG A 167 19.22 7.42 -15.65
C ARG A 167 18.25 8.59 -15.78
N LEU A 168 17.08 8.58 -15.15
CA LEU A 168 16.09 9.65 -15.36
C LEU A 168 16.27 10.87 -14.43
N ALA A 169 16.62 10.64 -13.16
CA ALA A 169 16.70 11.68 -12.14
C ALA A 169 18.15 12.03 -11.78
N SER A 170 18.41 13.30 -11.50
CA SER A 170 19.69 13.76 -10.96
C SER A 170 19.77 13.44 -9.46
N PRO A 171 20.91 12.91 -8.98
CA PRO A 171 21.10 12.51 -7.60
C PRO A 171 21.15 13.71 -6.63
N GLU A 172 21.62 14.87 -7.09
CA GLU A 172 21.86 16.04 -6.25
C GLU A 172 20.57 16.74 -5.79
N SER A 173 19.47 16.61 -6.52
CA SER A 173 18.20 17.26 -6.16
C SER A 173 17.18 16.31 -5.52
N LEU A 174 17.42 15.01 -5.56
CA LEU A 174 16.42 14.00 -5.23
C LEU A 174 16.24 13.86 -3.70
N HIS A 175 15.03 14.14 -3.22
CA HIS A 175 14.65 14.01 -1.80
C HIS A 175 13.79 12.78 -1.53
N THR A 176 12.92 12.43 -2.48
CA THR A 176 12.01 11.30 -2.36
C THR A 176 12.14 10.38 -3.56
N LEU A 177 12.36 9.10 -3.29
CA LEU A 177 12.43 8.06 -4.29
C LEU A 177 11.44 6.95 -3.95
N HIS A 178 10.54 6.64 -4.88
CA HIS A 178 9.60 5.53 -4.76
C HIS A 178 9.77 4.55 -5.93
N LEU A 179 10.18 3.32 -5.60
CA LEU A 179 10.47 2.22 -6.51
C LEU A 179 9.43 1.09 -6.34
N GLY A 180 8.32 1.24 -7.04
CA GLY A 180 7.20 0.31 -7.13
C GLY A 180 7.14 -0.53 -8.41
N ALA A 181 8.23 -0.59 -9.16
CA ALA A 181 8.32 -1.37 -10.39
C ALA A 181 9.41 -2.43 -10.25
N PRO A 182 9.10 -3.62 -9.68
CA PRO A 182 10.12 -4.61 -9.32
C PRO A 182 11.03 -5.01 -10.47
N GLY A 183 10.51 -5.07 -11.71
CA GLY A 183 11.30 -5.38 -12.91
C GLY A 183 12.29 -4.28 -13.32
N GLU A 184 12.06 -3.02 -12.95
CA GLU A 184 12.93 -1.88 -13.27
C GLU A 184 13.82 -1.46 -12.10
N THR A 185 13.44 -1.80 -10.87
CA THR A 185 14.18 -1.48 -9.63
C THR A 185 15.67 -1.82 -9.72
N PRO A 186 16.12 -3.03 -10.13
CA PRO A 186 17.55 -3.33 -10.22
C PRO A 186 18.29 -2.43 -11.22
N SER A 187 17.67 -2.14 -12.37
CA SER A 187 18.24 -1.26 -13.41
C SER A 187 18.40 0.17 -12.90
N LEU A 188 17.43 0.66 -12.12
CA LEU A 188 17.48 1.98 -11.48
C LEU A 188 18.56 2.03 -10.39
N LEU A 189 18.57 1.06 -9.47
CA LEU A 189 19.61 0.97 -8.42
C LEU A 189 21.02 0.88 -9.03
N THR A 190 21.19 0.16 -10.14
CA THR A 190 22.47 0.09 -10.88
C THR A 190 22.89 1.45 -11.41
N ALA A 191 21.96 2.19 -12.00
CA ALA A 191 22.24 3.54 -12.49
C ALA A 191 22.68 4.47 -11.35
N PHE A 192 22.13 4.26 -10.16
CA PHE A 192 22.35 5.09 -8.99
C PHE A 192 23.68 4.84 -8.28
N ARG A 193 24.33 3.68 -8.44
CA ARG A 193 25.61 3.35 -7.77
C ARG A 193 26.77 4.33 -8.04
N ARG A 194 26.67 5.18 -9.06
CA ARG A 194 27.76 6.08 -9.48
C ARG A 194 27.70 7.48 -8.86
N ALA A 195 26.71 7.76 -8.02
CA ALA A 195 26.51 9.08 -7.44
C ALA A 195 26.12 9.03 -5.96
N GLN A 196 26.33 10.13 -5.26
CA GLN A 196 25.91 10.33 -3.88
C GLN A 196 24.55 11.05 -3.83
N TYR A 197 23.65 10.54 -3.00
CA TYR A 197 22.30 11.06 -2.79
C TYR A 197 22.23 11.73 -1.42
N SER A 198 22.98 12.81 -1.25
CA SER A 198 23.08 13.54 0.03
C SER A 198 21.76 14.15 0.50
N HIS A 199 20.85 14.43 -0.43
CA HIS A 199 19.54 15.05 -0.15
C HIS A 199 18.39 14.04 -0.05
N LEU A 200 18.63 12.76 -0.33
CA LEU A 200 17.58 11.74 -0.32
C LEU A 200 17.20 11.41 1.13
N THR A 201 16.03 11.90 1.55
CA THR A 201 15.49 11.69 2.89
C THR A 201 14.50 10.54 2.95
N THR A 202 13.87 10.18 1.82
CA THR A 202 12.81 9.16 1.79
C THR A 202 13.00 8.17 0.66
N LEU A 203 13.08 6.89 1.01
CA LEU A 203 13.11 5.76 0.09
C LEU A 203 11.92 4.85 0.37
N LEU A 204 11.07 4.68 -0.64
CA LEU A 204 10.01 3.68 -0.66
C LEU A 204 10.35 2.63 -1.71
N LEU A 205 10.35 1.37 -1.32
CA LEU A 205 10.62 0.21 -2.15
C LEU A 205 9.44 -0.76 -2.01
N GLU A 206 8.67 -0.98 -3.06
CA GLU A 206 7.55 -1.92 -2.94
C GLU A 206 8.05 -3.36 -2.82
N ARG A 207 9.16 -3.70 -3.49
CA ARG A 207 9.73 -5.06 -3.49
C ARG A 207 11.25 -5.03 -3.50
N LEU A 208 11.86 -5.68 -2.50
CA LEU A 208 13.30 -5.93 -2.46
C LEU A 208 13.61 -7.23 -3.22
N SER A 209 14.27 -7.09 -4.37
CA SER A 209 14.60 -8.18 -5.29
C SER A 209 16.10 -8.36 -5.57
N ASP A 210 16.94 -7.47 -5.07
CA ASP A 210 18.41 -7.59 -5.14
C ASP A 210 19.05 -6.95 -3.91
N LEU A 211 19.59 -7.78 -3.00
CA LEU A 211 20.14 -7.32 -1.73
C LEU A 211 21.48 -6.59 -1.91
N GLU A 212 22.35 -7.06 -2.80
CA GLU A 212 23.68 -6.46 -3.00
C GLU A 212 23.55 -5.06 -3.60
N MET A 213 22.70 -4.93 -4.61
CA MET A 213 22.44 -3.63 -5.26
C MET A 213 21.76 -2.66 -4.32
N PHE A 214 20.83 -3.15 -3.49
CA PHE A 214 20.20 -2.36 -2.45
C PHE A 214 21.20 -1.86 -1.41
N LEU A 215 22.06 -2.75 -0.89
CA LEU A 215 23.13 -2.40 0.05
C LEU A 215 24.08 -1.36 -0.53
N ALA A 216 24.55 -1.57 -1.76
CA ALA A 216 25.41 -0.62 -2.46
C ALA A 216 24.73 0.74 -2.61
N PHE A 217 23.43 0.78 -2.90
CA PHE A 217 22.68 2.02 -2.99
C PHE A 217 22.54 2.74 -1.64
N LEU A 218 22.27 2.01 -0.55
CA LEU A 218 22.15 2.60 0.79
C LEU A 218 23.44 3.31 1.22
N THR A 219 24.63 2.80 0.86
CA THR A 219 25.91 3.48 1.15
C THR A 219 26.04 4.86 0.51
N GLN A 220 25.24 5.15 -0.52
CA GLN A 220 25.22 6.43 -1.20
C GLN A 220 24.19 7.40 -0.61
N CYS A 221 23.42 6.99 0.40
CA CYS A 221 22.27 7.74 0.92
C CYS A 221 22.44 8.10 2.42
N PRO A 222 23.48 8.85 2.81
CA PRO A 222 23.77 9.09 4.23
C PRO A 222 22.68 9.92 4.95
N GLY A 223 21.92 10.73 4.20
CA GLY A 223 20.82 11.55 4.70
C GLY A 223 19.46 10.85 4.77
N LEU A 224 19.40 9.53 4.56
CA LEU A 224 18.14 8.80 4.51
C LEU A 224 17.48 8.72 5.90
N GLU A 225 16.31 9.35 6.03
CA GLU A 225 15.54 9.42 7.28
C GLU A 225 14.38 8.40 7.31
N VAL A 226 13.78 8.12 6.16
CA VAL A 226 12.61 7.26 6.03
C VAL A 226 12.89 6.13 5.04
N LEU A 227 12.80 4.89 5.50
CA LEU A 227 12.95 3.70 4.68
C LEU A 227 11.69 2.83 4.77
N LYS A 228 11.04 2.60 3.62
CA LYS A 228 9.88 1.71 3.53
C LYS A 228 10.13 0.59 2.55
N ILE A 229 9.98 -0.66 2.97
CA ILE A 229 10.12 -1.87 2.15
C ILE A 229 8.86 -2.73 2.33
N THR A 230 8.01 -2.77 1.32
CA THR A 230 6.67 -3.40 1.43
C THR A 230 6.74 -4.92 1.33
N THR A 231 7.55 -5.43 0.40
CA THR A 231 7.70 -6.87 0.13
C THR A 231 9.17 -7.24 -0.09
N VAL A 232 9.49 -8.52 0.12
CA VAL A 232 10.84 -9.08 -0.03
C VAL A 232 10.72 -10.36 -0.82
N ASP A 233 11.64 -10.58 -1.76
CA ASP A 233 11.71 -11.84 -2.49
C ASP A 233 12.09 -13.00 -1.56
N PRO A 234 11.39 -14.16 -1.65
CA PRO A 234 11.69 -15.31 -0.82
C PRO A 234 13.16 -15.72 -0.87
N ASP A 235 13.78 -15.63 -2.06
CA ASP A 235 15.18 -15.98 -2.29
C ASP A 235 16.15 -15.07 -1.51
N ILE A 236 15.75 -13.84 -1.19
CA ILE A 236 16.56 -12.86 -0.45
C ILE A 236 16.47 -13.07 1.05
N ILE A 237 15.38 -13.67 1.56
CA ILE A 237 15.16 -13.83 3.00
C ILE A 237 16.33 -14.58 3.65
N VAL A 238 16.83 -15.65 3.01
CA VAL A 238 17.97 -16.41 3.53
C VAL A 238 19.24 -15.56 3.56
N SER A 239 19.48 -14.75 2.53
CA SER A 239 20.63 -13.85 2.47
C SER A 239 20.54 -12.77 3.55
N LEU A 240 19.37 -12.20 3.82
CA LEU A 240 19.18 -11.19 4.86
C LEU A 240 19.65 -11.66 6.25
N LEU A 241 19.53 -12.95 6.55
CA LEU A 241 20.00 -13.53 7.82
C LEU A 241 21.53 -13.54 7.96
N GLN A 242 22.26 -13.42 6.85
CA GLN A 242 23.73 -13.45 6.82
C GLN A 242 24.36 -12.06 6.84
N TYR A 243 23.57 -11.01 6.59
CA TYR A 243 24.05 -9.64 6.51
C TYR A 243 23.54 -8.80 7.66
N THR A 244 24.35 -7.83 8.07
CA THR A 244 23.97 -6.81 9.03
C THR A 244 24.35 -5.45 8.48
N LEU A 245 23.38 -4.56 8.35
CA LEU A 245 23.58 -3.20 7.90
C LEU A 245 24.26 -2.39 9.02
N SER A 246 25.46 -1.87 8.76
CA SER A 246 26.23 -1.06 9.71
C SER A 246 25.54 0.29 10.01
N PRO A 247 25.53 0.77 11.28
CA PRO A 247 24.92 2.06 11.65
C PRO A 247 25.35 3.23 10.77
N GLU A 248 26.61 3.18 10.30
CA GLU A 248 27.26 4.21 9.50
C GLU A 248 26.71 4.32 8.07
N THR A 249 26.02 3.30 7.55
CA THR A 249 25.53 3.30 6.16
C THR A 249 24.38 4.29 5.94
N ILE A 250 23.48 4.39 6.91
CA ILE A 250 22.31 5.30 6.90
C ILE A 250 22.12 5.86 8.32
N PRO A 251 23.00 6.77 8.76
CA PRO A 251 23.04 7.21 10.15
C PRO A 251 21.83 8.08 10.54
N ALA A 252 21.15 8.69 9.58
CA ALA A 252 20.01 9.57 9.80
C ALA A 252 18.65 8.85 9.89
N LEU A 253 18.63 7.51 9.78
CA LEU A 253 17.37 6.74 9.70
C LEU A 253 16.54 6.86 10.99
N ARG A 254 15.30 7.34 10.85
CA ARG A 254 14.34 7.59 11.95
C ARG A 254 13.02 6.82 11.80
N ASP A 255 12.55 6.61 10.58
CA ASP A 255 11.29 5.90 10.29
C ASP A 255 11.58 4.67 9.42
N LEU A 256 11.21 3.51 9.95
CA LEU A 256 11.38 2.22 9.31
C LEU A 256 10.03 1.54 9.14
N THR A 257 9.62 1.31 7.89
CA THR A 257 8.43 0.51 7.57
C THR A 257 8.86 -0.73 6.79
N VAL A 258 8.91 -1.90 7.41
CA VAL A 258 9.46 -3.11 6.77
C VAL A 258 8.67 -4.35 7.17
N ARG A 259 8.82 -5.43 6.41
CA ARG A 259 8.38 -6.74 6.90
C ARG A 259 9.28 -7.24 8.03
N GLN A 260 8.74 -8.14 8.86
CA GLN A 260 9.46 -8.73 10.00
C GLN A 260 10.82 -9.32 9.63
N GLU A 261 10.94 -9.90 8.43
CA GLU A 261 12.12 -10.63 7.99
C GLU A 261 13.33 -9.70 7.78
N ILE A 262 13.09 -8.39 7.64
CA ILE A 262 14.14 -7.37 7.46
C ILE A 262 14.60 -6.77 8.80
N LEU A 263 13.87 -6.96 9.91
CA LEU A 263 14.25 -6.30 11.17
C LEU A 263 15.62 -6.76 11.68
N GLY A 264 15.91 -8.06 11.58
CA GLY A 264 17.20 -8.63 11.99
C GLY A 264 18.40 -8.17 11.16
N PHE A 265 18.15 -7.56 10.00
CA PHE A 265 19.19 -7.02 9.13
C PHE A 265 19.78 -5.70 9.68
N PHE A 266 19.08 -4.98 10.55
CA PHE A 266 19.59 -3.73 11.11
C PHE A 266 20.43 -3.99 12.38
N SER A 267 21.64 -3.43 12.40
CA SER A 267 22.52 -3.44 13.58
C SER A 267 21.92 -2.72 14.78
N SER A 268 22.50 -2.94 15.95
CA SER A 268 22.16 -2.23 17.19
C SER A 268 22.39 -0.70 17.12
N ASN A 269 21.70 0.03 18.01
CA ASN A 269 21.97 1.44 18.36
C ASN A 269 21.71 2.49 17.26
N ARG A 270 20.67 2.29 16.44
CA ARG A 270 20.24 3.34 15.51
C ARG A 270 19.17 4.23 16.13
N PRO A 271 19.12 5.52 15.77
CA PRO A 271 18.11 6.46 16.24
C PRO A 271 16.76 6.27 15.51
N ILE A 272 16.28 5.03 15.42
CA ILE A 272 14.99 4.73 14.79
C ILE A 272 13.88 4.99 15.80
N ASP A 273 13.17 6.10 15.59
CA ASP A 273 12.09 6.57 16.45
C ASP A 273 10.77 5.84 16.14
N THR A 274 10.55 5.47 14.87
CA THR A 274 9.29 4.89 14.38
C THR A 274 9.54 3.59 13.64
N VAL A 275 8.87 2.52 14.06
CA VAL A 275 8.89 1.24 13.36
C VAL A 275 7.47 0.80 13.03
N THR A 276 7.22 0.49 11.75
CA THR A 276 6.01 -0.16 11.26
C THR A 276 6.35 -1.50 10.65
N ILE A 277 5.85 -2.56 11.27
CA ILE A 277 6.03 -3.93 10.79
C ILE A 277 4.88 -4.27 9.83
N LEU A 278 5.23 -4.81 8.65
CA LEU A 278 4.31 -5.22 7.60
C LEU A 278 4.17 -6.76 7.53
N GLY A 279 3.05 -7.21 6.95
CA GLY A 279 2.79 -8.62 6.63
C GLY A 279 2.04 -9.38 7.72
N SER A 280 1.44 -10.53 7.37
CA SER A 280 0.78 -11.40 8.37
C SER A 280 1.84 -12.29 9.04
N LEU A 281 1.87 -12.31 10.37
CA LEU A 281 2.78 -13.20 11.13
C LEU A 281 2.39 -14.68 11.01
N ALA A 282 1.28 -15.00 10.34
CA ALA A 282 0.75 -16.36 10.26
C ALA A 282 1.35 -17.21 9.12
N SER A 283 2.12 -16.63 8.18
CA SER A 283 2.28 -17.24 6.85
C SER A 283 3.57 -18.02 6.57
N THR A 284 4.55 -18.10 7.46
CA THR A 284 5.83 -18.77 7.12
C THR A 284 5.92 -20.24 7.50
N HIS A 285 5.04 -20.74 8.36
CA HIS A 285 4.94 -22.18 8.64
C HIS A 285 3.48 -22.60 8.73
N ALA A 286 2.97 -23.19 7.65
CA ALA A 286 1.60 -23.70 7.49
C ALA A 286 1.19 -24.82 8.48
N SER A 287 2.01 -25.09 9.50
CA SER A 287 1.81 -26.16 10.49
C SER A 287 1.59 -25.66 11.93
N SER A 288 1.72 -24.36 12.21
CA SER A 288 1.32 -23.83 13.53
C SER A 288 -0.04 -23.12 13.42
N PRO A 289 -1.14 -23.73 13.92
CA PRO A 289 -2.49 -23.16 13.84
C PRO A 289 -2.69 -21.91 14.71
N ILE A 290 -1.66 -21.44 15.42
CA ILE A 290 -1.71 -20.27 16.28
C ILE A 290 -0.55 -19.36 15.88
N GLY A 291 -0.87 -18.24 15.24
CA GLY A 291 0.07 -17.18 14.85
C GLY A 291 0.63 -16.48 16.08
N HIS A 292 1.54 -17.16 16.78
CA HIS A 292 2.31 -16.59 17.88
C HIS A 292 3.32 -15.58 17.32
N PHE A 293 3.37 -14.40 17.93
CA PHE A 293 4.41 -13.41 17.67
C PHE A 293 5.75 -13.99 18.15
N PRO A 294 6.69 -14.34 17.25
CA PRO A 294 7.91 -14.98 17.68
C PRO A 294 8.74 -14.00 18.53
N PRO A 295 9.22 -14.40 19.72
CA PRO A 295 9.96 -13.51 20.63
C PRO A 295 11.23 -12.94 20.01
N THR A 296 11.75 -13.55 18.94
CA THR A 296 12.88 -13.05 18.16
C THR A 296 12.63 -11.67 17.56
N ILE A 297 11.39 -11.35 17.14
CA ILE A 297 11.08 -10.04 16.55
C ILE A 297 11.29 -8.91 17.56
N LEU A 298 10.90 -9.09 18.82
CA LEU A 298 11.10 -8.06 19.84
C LEU A 298 12.59 -7.82 20.10
N ASN A 299 13.38 -8.89 20.09
CA ASN A 299 14.84 -8.78 20.20
C ASN A 299 15.45 -8.10 18.98
N ASP A 300 14.92 -8.32 17.79
CA ASP A 300 15.39 -7.66 16.58
C ASP A 300 14.96 -6.18 16.53
N LEU A 301 13.79 -5.82 17.06
CA LEU A 301 13.38 -4.43 17.28
C LEU A 301 14.28 -3.72 18.28
N LEU A 302 14.63 -4.37 19.39
CA LEU A 302 15.56 -3.83 20.39
C LEU A 302 16.93 -3.54 19.80
N LYS A 303 17.41 -4.40 18.89
CA LYS A 303 18.63 -4.12 18.14
C LYS A 303 18.38 -2.91 17.25
N ALA A 304 17.39 -2.97 16.37
CA ALA A 304 17.17 -1.95 15.35
C ALA A 304 16.93 -0.53 15.91
N SER A 305 16.32 -0.38 17.08
CA SER A 305 15.82 0.92 17.57
C SER A 305 16.09 1.17 19.05
N VAL A 306 16.80 2.26 19.38
CA VAL A 306 16.89 2.79 20.75
C VAL A 306 17.05 4.33 20.72
N PRO A 307 16.11 5.12 21.28
CA PRO A 307 14.81 4.77 21.86
C PRO A 307 13.68 4.66 20.82
N LEU A 308 12.79 3.67 20.97
CA LEU A 308 11.61 3.50 20.12
C LEU A 308 10.42 4.32 20.65
N ILE A 309 9.88 5.23 19.84
CA ILE A 309 8.79 6.15 20.19
C ILE A 309 7.44 5.66 19.66
N SER A 310 7.42 5.13 18.43
CA SER A 310 6.21 4.68 17.76
C SER A 310 6.39 3.28 17.19
N LEU A 311 5.49 2.36 17.55
CA LEU A 311 5.49 0.97 17.08
C LEU A 311 4.13 0.65 16.47
N SER A 312 4.14 0.19 15.22
CA SER A 312 2.98 -0.39 14.55
C SER A 312 3.23 -1.85 14.23
N ILE A 313 2.39 -2.72 14.76
CA ILE A 313 2.44 -4.17 14.62
C ILE A 313 1.34 -4.61 13.66
N PRO A 314 1.63 -5.54 12.72
CA PRO A 314 0.67 -5.94 11.73
C PRO A 314 -0.42 -6.83 12.33
N GLU A 315 -1.28 -7.34 11.44
CA GLU A 315 -2.38 -8.23 11.73
C GLU A 315 -1.91 -9.47 12.50
N THR A 316 -2.14 -9.44 13.80
CA THR A 316 -1.76 -10.49 14.73
C THR A 316 -2.91 -10.78 15.67
N SER A 317 -2.84 -11.94 16.32
CA SER A 317 -3.59 -12.20 17.55
C SER A 317 -2.71 -11.71 18.70
N PRO A 318 -2.79 -10.44 19.12
CA PRO A 318 -1.93 -9.92 20.19
C PRO A 318 -2.16 -10.74 21.46
N THR A 319 -1.08 -11.34 21.96
CA THR A 319 -1.07 -12.06 23.24
C THR A 319 -0.72 -11.09 24.36
N LEU A 320 -1.16 -11.41 25.60
CA LEU A 320 -0.79 -10.62 26.77
C LEU A 320 0.73 -10.64 27.03
N GLU A 321 1.38 -11.75 26.70
CA GLU A 321 2.83 -11.92 26.75
C GLU A 321 3.54 -10.92 25.83
N LEU A 322 3.04 -10.74 24.59
CA LEU A 322 3.57 -9.76 23.65
C LEU A 322 3.45 -8.34 24.20
N LEU A 323 2.29 -7.94 24.72
CA LEU A 323 2.09 -6.61 25.28
C LEU A 323 2.97 -6.36 26.51
N THR A 324 3.10 -7.36 27.38
CA THR A 324 3.98 -7.30 28.55
C THR A 324 5.44 -7.12 28.12
N ALA A 325 5.87 -7.87 27.10
CA ALA A 325 7.21 -7.76 26.56
C ALA A 325 7.45 -6.42 25.85
N ILE A 326 6.51 -5.90 25.06
CA ILE A 326 6.61 -4.55 24.47
C ILE A 326 6.77 -3.51 25.58
N THR A 327 5.99 -3.63 26.65
CA THR A 327 6.01 -2.68 27.75
C THR A 327 7.33 -2.70 28.50
N SER A 328 7.88 -3.89 28.76
CA SER A 328 9.16 -4.02 29.46
C SER A 328 10.35 -3.57 28.61
N LEU A 329 10.29 -3.80 27.29
CA LEU A 329 11.37 -3.53 26.36
C LEU A 329 11.39 -2.08 25.85
N PHE A 330 10.23 -1.44 25.71
CA PHE A 330 10.10 -0.09 25.15
C PHE A 330 9.36 0.85 26.12
N PRO A 331 9.97 1.17 27.27
CA PRO A 331 9.33 2.00 28.30
C PRO A 331 9.10 3.46 27.87
N GLN A 332 9.74 3.91 26.78
CA GLN A 332 9.57 5.26 26.21
C GLN A 332 8.53 5.31 25.08
N LEU A 333 7.87 4.18 24.78
CA LEU A 333 6.93 4.10 23.69
C LEU A 333 5.74 5.03 23.94
N LYS A 334 5.49 5.94 22.99
CA LYS A 334 4.39 6.91 23.03
C LYS A 334 3.22 6.51 22.16
N GLN A 335 3.49 5.79 21.07
CA GLN A 335 2.47 5.36 20.13
C GLN A 335 2.56 3.85 19.90
N LEU A 336 1.44 3.17 20.13
CA LEU A 336 1.27 1.75 19.83
C LEU A 336 0.07 1.56 18.91
N SER A 337 0.32 0.99 17.73
CA SER A 337 -0.72 0.60 16.77
C SER A 337 -0.69 -0.90 16.57
N ILE A 338 -1.82 -1.57 16.77
CA ILE A 338 -1.94 -3.02 16.61
C ILE A 338 -3.05 -3.26 15.60
N ARG A 339 -2.73 -3.92 14.49
CA ARG A 339 -3.75 -4.43 13.58
C ARG A 339 -4.24 -5.79 14.06
N LEU A 340 -5.56 -5.95 14.14
CA LEU A 340 -6.22 -7.17 14.57
C LEU A 340 -6.68 -7.96 13.34
N THR A 341 -6.32 -9.24 13.25
CA THR A 341 -6.83 -10.14 12.18
C THR A 341 -8.34 -10.31 12.26
N GLN A 342 -9.03 -10.65 11.17
CA GLN A 342 -10.38 -11.21 11.27
C GLN A 342 -10.32 -12.66 11.79
N PRO A 343 -11.35 -13.15 12.50
CA PRO A 343 -11.62 -14.57 12.54
C PRO A 343 -12.06 -14.98 11.12
N THR A 344 -11.20 -15.63 10.36
CA THR A 344 -11.46 -16.08 8.97
C THR A 344 -12.61 -17.10 8.85
N LEU A 345 -13.27 -17.45 9.95
CA LEU A 345 -14.28 -18.50 10.03
C LEU A 345 -15.70 -18.05 9.64
N PHE A 346 -16.01 -16.75 9.54
CA PHE A 346 -17.39 -16.32 9.28
C PHE A 346 -17.82 -16.33 7.79
N ARG A 347 -16.90 -16.18 6.83
CA ARG A 347 -17.26 -16.18 5.39
C ARG A 347 -17.50 -17.58 4.80
N ARG A 348 -16.84 -18.63 5.31
CA ARG A 348 -17.00 -20.00 4.79
C ARG A 348 -18.16 -20.77 5.43
N SER A 349 -18.58 -20.41 6.65
CA SER A 349 -19.70 -21.09 7.32
C SER A 349 -21.07 -20.64 6.81
N LEU A 350 -21.21 -19.40 6.35
CA LEU A 350 -22.46 -18.93 5.73
C LEU A 350 -22.72 -19.57 4.36
N THR A 351 -21.69 -19.91 3.59
CA THR A 351 -21.84 -20.63 2.30
C THR A 351 -22.07 -22.14 2.47
N ARG A 352 -21.72 -22.74 3.61
CA ARG A 352 -21.99 -24.17 3.89
C ARG A 352 -23.24 -24.45 4.72
N CYS A 353 -23.71 -23.50 5.55
CA CYS A 353 -24.93 -23.69 6.35
C CYS A 353 -26.24 -23.32 5.63
N CYS A 354 -26.19 -22.82 4.39
CA CYS A 354 -27.39 -22.47 3.61
C CYS A 354 -27.79 -23.51 2.55
N ARG A 355 -27.56 -24.81 2.79
CA ARG A 355 -28.32 -25.90 2.13
C ARG A 355 -29.39 -26.38 3.09
N GLY A 356 -30.56 -25.73 3.08
CA GLY A 356 -31.77 -26.21 3.77
C GLY A 356 -32.48 -25.24 4.72
N CYS A 357 -32.01 -24.00 4.89
CA CYS A 357 -32.80 -22.97 5.59
C CYS A 357 -33.56 -22.13 4.55
N GLU A 358 -34.88 -22.29 4.53
CA GLU A 358 -35.80 -21.41 3.82
C GLU A 358 -35.86 -20.07 4.58
N VAL A 359 -34.90 -19.20 4.30
CA VAL A 359 -34.93 -17.81 4.75
C VAL A 359 -35.71 -17.03 3.70
N SER A 360 -36.89 -16.52 4.08
CA SER A 360 -37.66 -15.57 3.27
C SER A 360 -36.86 -14.26 3.17
N VAL A 361 -36.12 -14.12 2.09
CA VAL A 361 -35.40 -12.89 1.75
C VAL A 361 -36.38 -11.93 1.05
N ASP A 362 -36.57 -10.76 1.64
CA ASP A 362 -37.27 -9.63 1.05
C ASP A 362 -36.62 -9.25 -0.30
N LYS A 363 -37.43 -9.12 -1.36
CA LYS A 363 -37.02 -9.07 -2.78
C LYS A 363 -36.36 -7.76 -3.22
N ARG A 364 -35.62 -7.06 -2.35
CA ARG A 364 -35.00 -5.76 -2.65
C ARG A 364 -33.47 -5.71 -2.51
N CYS A 365 -32.79 -6.85 -2.57
CA CYS A 365 -31.33 -6.92 -2.52
C CYS A 365 -30.72 -7.16 -3.93
N PRO A 366 -29.94 -6.23 -4.53
CA PRO A 366 -29.46 -6.36 -5.92
C PRO A 366 -28.20 -7.23 -6.12
N ILE A 367 -27.67 -7.91 -5.10
CA ILE A 367 -26.28 -8.41 -5.11
C ILE A 367 -26.15 -9.91 -5.51
N LEU A 368 -27.20 -10.55 -6.03
CA LEU A 368 -27.15 -11.98 -6.41
C LEU A 368 -27.69 -12.22 -7.82
N ARG A 369 -27.02 -11.70 -8.86
CA ARG A 369 -27.33 -12.03 -10.26
C ARG A 369 -26.25 -12.80 -11.02
N ASP A 370 -25.05 -12.97 -10.48
CA ASP A 370 -23.93 -13.60 -11.22
C ASP A 370 -23.45 -14.92 -10.61
N ALA A 371 -24.38 -15.83 -10.29
CA ALA A 371 -24.03 -17.18 -9.79
C ALA A 371 -24.63 -18.33 -10.62
N ASP A 372 -25.00 -18.07 -11.88
CA ASP A 372 -25.44 -19.10 -12.83
C ASP A 372 -24.44 -19.29 -13.97
N VAL A 373 -23.23 -19.76 -13.65
CA VAL A 373 -22.25 -20.21 -14.67
C VAL A 373 -21.53 -21.46 -14.16
N PHE A 374 -22.25 -22.54 -13.86
CA PHE A 374 -21.71 -23.92 -13.85
C PHE A 374 -22.87 -24.91 -13.97
N ARG A 375 -23.48 -24.96 -15.15
CA ARG A 375 -24.16 -26.16 -15.64
C ARG A 375 -23.57 -26.42 -17.02
N ASP A 376 -22.77 -27.47 -17.11
CA ASP A 376 -22.55 -28.30 -18.30
C ASP A 376 -21.39 -29.26 -18.00
N ILE A 377 -21.71 -30.39 -17.37
CA ILE A 377 -20.88 -31.60 -17.40
C ILE A 377 -21.84 -32.73 -17.82
N PRO A 378 -21.59 -33.45 -18.93
CA PRO A 378 -22.43 -34.57 -19.32
C PRO A 378 -22.26 -35.73 -18.34
N GLN A 379 -23.37 -36.28 -17.86
CA GLN A 379 -23.41 -37.60 -17.23
C GLN A 379 -23.55 -38.62 -18.36
N ASP A 380 -22.57 -39.51 -18.52
CA ASP A 380 -22.78 -40.83 -19.10
C ASP A 380 -21.74 -41.81 -18.51
N ASP A 381 -22.23 -43.03 -18.31
CA ASP A 381 -21.56 -44.30 -18.04
C ASP A 381 -20.72 -44.45 -16.76
N LEU A 382 -21.29 -45.19 -15.81
CA LEU A 382 -20.63 -46.28 -15.05
C LEU A 382 -21.71 -47.03 -14.26
N SER A 383 -22.33 -48.00 -14.94
CA SER A 383 -22.94 -49.17 -14.30
C SER A 383 -21.82 -50.13 -13.87
N ASP A 384 -22.10 -50.90 -12.82
CA ASP A 384 -21.36 -52.09 -12.38
C ASP A 384 -20.10 -51.85 -11.52
N ALA A 385 -20.33 -51.71 -10.21
CA ALA A 385 -19.41 -52.24 -9.20
C ALA A 385 -20.19 -52.64 -7.95
N GLU A 386 -19.87 -53.84 -7.49
CA GLU A 386 -20.60 -54.70 -6.56
C GLU A 386 -20.57 -54.24 -5.09
N ASP A 387 -21.49 -54.85 -4.33
CA ASP A 387 -21.63 -54.83 -2.88
C ASP A 387 -20.30 -54.94 -2.10
N GLU A 388 -19.85 -53.83 -1.52
CA GLU A 388 -18.95 -53.85 -0.37
C GLU A 388 -19.63 -53.32 0.89
N LYS A 389 -19.67 -54.19 1.90
CA LYS A 389 -20.15 -53.93 3.27
C LYS A 389 -19.60 -52.61 3.84
N PRO A 390 -20.41 -51.82 4.56
CA PRO A 390 -19.89 -50.65 5.26
C PRO A 390 -18.94 -51.08 6.39
N PRO A 391 -17.76 -50.45 6.54
CA PRO A 391 -16.89 -50.67 7.70
C PRO A 391 -17.53 -50.10 8.97
N PRO A 392 -17.13 -50.58 10.16
CA PRO A 392 -17.79 -50.25 11.41
C PRO A 392 -17.48 -48.80 11.83
N SER A 393 -18.54 -48.09 12.21
CA SER A 393 -18.55 -46.94 13.14
C SER A 393 -17.30 -46.06 13.12
N MET A 394 -17.29 -45.04 12.26
CA MET A 394 -16.46 -43.85 12.45
C MET A 394 -16.86 -43.20 13.78
N THR A 395 -16.01 -43.34 14.80
CA THR A 395 -16.05 -42.52 15.99
C THR A 395 -15.88 -41.07 15.56
N LEU A 396 -16.95 -40.30 15.63
CA LEU A 396 -16.92 -38.84 15.57
C LEU A 396 -16.00 -38.37 16.70
N VAL A 397 -14.74 -38.09 16.37
CA VAL A 397 -13.84 -37.36 17.26
C VAL A 397 -14.48 -36.00 17.45
N ARG A 398 -15.17 -35.82 18.58
CA ARG A 398 -15.55 -34.50 19.08
C ARG A 398 -14.24 -33.74 19.27
N ILE A 399 -13.91 -32.89 18.30
CA ILE A 399 -12.97 -31.79 18.52
C ILE A 399 -13.56 -31.00 19.71
N PRO A 400 -12.81 -30.81 20.81
CA PRO A 400 -13.31 -30.06 21.95
C PRO A 400 -13.80 -28.70 21.47
N LYS A 401 -14.97 -28.29 21.98
CA LYS A 401 -15.63 -27.02 21.68
C LYS A 401 -14.91 -25.81 22.32
N GLU A 402 -13.62 -25.95 22.57
CA GLU A 402 -12.77 -24.98 23.25
C GLU A 402 -11.65 -24.56 22.29
N LEU A 403 -11.47 -23.24 22.19
CA LEU A 403 -10.45 -22.52 21.41
C LEU A 403 -10.76 -22.23 19.93
N GLU A 404 -11.95 -21.72 19.64
CA GLU A 404 -12.08 -20.70 18.59
C GLU A 404 -11.83 -19.31 19.21
N ILE A 405 -10.56 -18.92 19.28
CA ILE A 405 -10.17 -17.56 19.68
C ILE A 405 -10.43 -16.63 18.49
N SER A 406 -11.59 -15.99 18.50
CA SER A 406 -11.88 -14.87 17.60
C SER A 406 -10.98 -13.67 17.98
N SER A 407 -10.57 -12.86 17.00
CA SER A 407 -9.79 -11.64 17.25
C SER A 407 -10.51 -10.60 18.10
N LEU A 408 -11.83 -10.64 18.10
CA LEU A 408 -12.68 -9.89 19.02
C LEU A 408 -12.51 -10.31 20.47
N THR A 409 -12.34 -11.60 20.72
CA THR A 409 -12.00 -12.11 22.04
C THR A 409 -10.65 -11.53 22.49
N ASN A 410 -9.69 -11.34 21.57
CA ASN A 410 -8.39 -10.76 21.91
C ASN A 410 -8.48 -9.27 22.25
N PHE A 411 -9.26 -8.46 21.51
CA PHE A 411 -9.52 -7.06 21.89
C PHE A 411 -10.14 -6.97 23.29
N HIS A 412 -11.20 -7.74 23.57
CA HIS A 412 -11.83 -7.74 24.89
C HIS A 412 -10.88 -8.23 25.99
N LYS A 413 -10.06 -9.25 25.73
CA LYS A 413 -9.04 -9.74 26.66
C LYS A 413 -8.01 -8.65 26.97
N ILE A 414 -7.54 -7.91 25.97
CA ILE A 414 -6.56 -6.83 26.15
C ILE A 414 -7.17 -5.68 26.93
N VAL A 415 -8.36 -5.24 26.54
CA VAL A 415 -9.09 -4.18 27.23
C VAL A 415 -9.35 -4.58 28.68
N ASN A 416 -9.84 -5.80 28.93
CA ASN A 416 -10.06 -6.31 30.28
C ASN A 416 -8.76 -6.40 31.06
N TRP A 417 -7.68 -6.91 30.46
CA TRP A 417 -6.36 -7.02 31.09
C TRP A 417 -5.83 -5.66 31.54
N ILE A 418 -6.02 -4.62 30.72
CA ILE A 418 -5.71 -3.23 31.09
C ILE A 418 -6.64 -2.75 32.21
N CYS A 419 -7.96 -2.93 32.04
CA CYS A 419 -8.96 -2.34 32.93
C CYS A 419 -9.01 -2.98 34.32
N THR A 420 -8.66 -4.26 34.45
CA THR A 420 -8.58 -4.95 35.75
C THR A 420 -7.25 -4.71 36.47
N GLY A 421 -6.30 -4.01 35.85
CA GLY A 421 -4.94 -3.86 36.37
C GLY A 421 -4.11 -5.15 36.33
N ALA A 422 -4.58 -6.18 35.61
CA ALA A 422 -3.82 -7.42 35.42
C ALA A 422 -2.55 -7.20 34.57
N GLY A 423 -2.45 -6.07 33.89
CA GLY A 423 -1.19 -5.47 33.50
C GLY A 423 -1.35 -4.07 32.96
N SER A 424 -0.26 -3.52 32.45
CA SER A 424 -0.15 -2.11 32.07
C SER A 424 0.66 -1.95 30.80
N LEU A 425 0.33 -0.94 30.01
CA LEU A 425 1.13 -0.41 28.91
C LEU A 425 2.17 0.58 29.45
N PRO A 426 3.14 1.03 28.64
CA PRO A 426 4.08 2.07 29.04
C PRO A 426 3.36 3.32 29.55
N GLN A 427 3.82 3.87 30.68
CA GLN A 427 3.25 5.08 31.27
C GLN A 427 3.36 6.31 30.35
N SER A 428 4.30 6.28 29.41
CA SER A 428 4.50 7.30 28.37
C SER A 428 3.48 7.24 27.23
N ILE A 429 2.54 6.29 27.20
CA ILE A 429 1.64 6.11 26.07
C ILE A 429 0.74 7.35 25.87
N GLU A 430 0.83 7.95 24.69
CA GLU A 430 0.03 9.11 24.28
C GLU A 430 -1.04 8.71 23.24
N VAL A 431 -0.76 7.69 22.43
CA VAL A 431 -1.63 7.24 21.34
C VAL A 431 -1.75 5.71 21.34
N LEU A 432 -2.97 5.21 21.43
CA LEU A 432 -3.28 3.78 21.34
C LEU A 432 -4.26 3.52 20.20
N ARG A 433 -3.88 2.66 19.25
CA ARG A 433 -4.73 2.31 18.10
C ARG A 433 -4.91 0.80 17.98
N PHE A 434 -6.16 0.37 17.93
CA PHE A 434 -6.56 -0.98 17.54
C PHE A 434 -7.22 -0.87 16.18
N LEU A 435 -6.57 -1.35 15.13
CA LEU A 435 -7.02 -1.19 13.74
C LEU A 435 -7.51 -2.52 13.17
N TRP A 436 -8.49 -2.46 12.28
CA TRP A 436 -9.01 -3.59 11.50
C TRP A 436 -9.60 -3.06 10.19
N ASP A 437 -9.80 -3.92 9.20
CA ASP A 437 -10.33 -3.53 7.88
C ASP A 437 -11.82 -3.15 7.93
N GLU A 438 -12.26 -2.21 7.10
CA GLU A 438 -13.65 -1.72 7.08
C GLU A 438 -14.70 -2.83 6.91
N ASP A 439 -14.33 -3.94 6.25
CA ASP A 439 -15.20 -5.10 6.03
C ASP A 439 -15.35 -6.01 7.26
N CYS A 440 -14.70 -5.70 8.38
CA CYS A 440 -14.80 -6.50 9.60
C CYS A 440 -16.11 -6.21 10.35
N TYR A 441 -16.99 -7.22 10.46
CA TYR A 441 -18.09 -7.16 11.43
C TYR A 441 -17.53 -7.18 12.85
N VAL A 442 -17.69 -6.07 13.55
CA VAL A 442 -17.37 -5.95 14.97
C VAL A 442 -18.70 -5.94 15.73
N PRO A 443 -18.96 -6.93 16.60
CA PRO A 443 -20.10 -6.94 17.51
C PRO A 443 -20.28 -5.59 18.16
N ASP A 444 -21.53 -5.14 18.17
CA ASP A 444 -21.95 -3.90 18.82
C ASP A 444 -21.35 -3.82 20.22
N PHE A 445 -20.46 -2.86 20.37
CA PHE A 445 -19.99 -2.45 21.67
C PHE A 445 -21.01 -1.42 22.14
N SER A 446 -21.64 -1.67 23.29
CA SER A 446 -22.51 -0.65 23.84
C SER A 446 -21.70 0.62 24.11
N ARG A 447 -22.28 1.79 23.80
CA ARG A 447 -21.69 3.09 24.14
C ARG A 447 -21.25 3.17 25.61
N GLU A 448 -21.98 2.50 26.49
CA GLU A 448 -21.64 2.39 27.92
C GLU A 448 -20.29 1.71 28.14
N ARG A 449 -20.04 0.56 27.49
CA ARG A 449 -18.75 -0.12 27.58
C ARG A 449 -17.63 0.72 26.97
N GLU A 450 -17.88 1.45 25.89
CA GLU A 450 -16.87 2.37 25.33
C GLU A 450 -16.47 3.44 26.32
N HIS A 451 -17.45 4.15 26.89
CA HIS A 451 -17.19 5.18 27.89
C HIS A 451 -16.48 4.60 29.11
N GLN A 452 -16.84 3.38 29.54
CA GLN A 452 -16.15 2.70 30.64
C GLN A 452 -14.69 2.42 30.30
N VAL A 453 -14.40 1.94 29.09
CA VAL A 453 -13.02 1.72 28.62
C VAL A 453 -12.25 3.04 28.57
N ILE A 454 -12.82 4.10 27.98
CA ILE A 454 -12.20 5.42 27.92
C ILE A 454 -11.93 5.97 29.33
N ALA A 455 -12.90 5.90 30.24
CA ALA A 455 -12.74 6.36 31.62
C ALA A 455 -11.63 5.58 32.34
N THR A 456 -11.57 4.27 32.15
CA THR A 456 -10.53 3.42 32.75
C THR A 456 -9.15 3.74 32.17
N LEU A 457 -9.03 3.85 30.84
CA LEU A 457 -7.79 4.25 30.18
C LEU A 457 -7.32 5.65 30.63
N THR A 458 -8.26 6.57 30.85
CA THR A 458 -7.96 7.93 31.35
C THR A 458 -7.35 7.90 32.74
N HIS A 459 -7.87 7.03 33.60
CA HIS A 459 -7.36 6.87 34.96
C HIS A 459 -5.99 6.20 34.98
N LEU A 460 -5.79 5.17 34.15
CA LEU A 460 -4.54 4.40 34.10
C LEU A 460 -3.42 5.13 33.35
N TYR A 461 -3.73 5.94 32.34
CA TYR A 461 -2.76 6.60 31.48
C TYR A 461 -3.04 8.09 31.39
N ALA A 462 -2.43 8.86 32.30
CA ALA A 462 -2.62 10.31 32.38
C ALA A 462 -2.25 11.04 31.08
N HIS A 463 -1.28 10.51 30.32
CA HIS A 463 -0.78 11.09 29.08
C HIS A 463 -1.54 10.65 27.81
N LEU A 464 -2.50 9.72 27.92
CA LEU A 464 -3.24 9.25 26.76
C LEU A 464 -4.10 10.39 26.18
N ARG A 465 -3.81 10.75 24.93
CA ARG A 465 -4.46 11.84 24.18
C ARG A 465 -5.32 11.34 23.04
N LYS A 466 -5.02 10.17 22.48
CA LYS A 466 -5.78 9.59 21.38
C LYS A 466 -6.00 8.10 21.59
N PHE A 467 -7.24 7.67 21.40
CA PHE A 467 -7.63 6.26 21.37
C PHE A 467 -8.40 6.00 20.09
N GLN A 468 -7.94 5.05 19.28
CA GLN A 468 -8.60 4.68 18.04
C GLN A 468 -8.97 3.20 18.06
N ARG A 469 -10.21 2.93 17.63
CA ARG A 469 -10.79 1.60 17.58
C ARG A 469 -11.42 1.43 16.19
N GLY A 470 -10.68 0.79 15.29
CA GLY A 470 -11.05 0.63 13.90
C GLY A 470 -10.87 1.91 13.09
N PRO A 471 -11.34 1.90 11.84
CA PRO A 471 -11.24 3.07 10.95
C PRO A 471 -12.16 4.21 11.40
N SER A 472 -13.27 3.86 12.05
CA SER A 472 -14.39 4.77 12.28
C SER A 472 -14.40 5.42 13.66
N TRP A 473 -13.78 4.84 14.69
CA TRP A 473 -13.93 5.33 16.05
C TRP A 473 -12.64 5.95 16.57
N LEU A 474 -12.56 7.27 16.49
CA LEU A 474 -11.45 8.06 17.00
C LEU A 474 -11.91 8.92 18.18
N TRP A 475 -11.32 8.67 19.34
CA TRP A 475 -11.47 9.48 20.53
C TRP A 475 -10.22 10.35 20.71
N THR A 476 -10.42 11.64 20.95
CA THR A 476 -9.36 12.60 21.24
C THR A 476 -9.62 13.29 22.57
N ARG A 477 -8.56 13.54 23.34
CA ARG A 477 -8.64 14.18 24.64
C ARG A 477 -8.12 15.61 24.56
N GLU A 478 -8.97 16.56 24.93
CA GLU A 478 -8.61 17.97 25.11
C GLU A 478 -8.73 18.30 26.59
N GLY A 479 -7.59 18.36 27.29
CA GLY A 479 -7.56 18.52 28.75
C GLY A 479 -8.14 17.29 29.47
N ALA A 480 -9.24 17.47 30.21
CA ALA A 480 -9.93 16.39 30.91
C ALA A 480 -11.09 15.77 30.11
N VAL A 481 -11.43 16.35 28.95
CA VAL A 481 -12.62 15.97 28.18
C VAL A 481 -12.23 15.11 26.99
N TRP A 482 -12.93 13.98 26.83
CA TRP A 482 -12.86 13.16 25.63
C TRP A 482 -13.93 13.58 24.62
N ARG A 483 -13.54 13.68 23.36
CA ARG A 483 -14.43 13.94 22.23
C ARG A 483 -14.27 12.83 21.20
N GLN A 484 -15.40 12.24 20.81
CA GLN A 484 -15.47 11.38 19.65
C GLN A 484 -15.46 12.25 18.40
N ILE A 485 -14.48 12.04 17.52
CA ILE A 485 -14.46 12.66 16.20
C ILE A 485 -15.26 11.75 15.28
N GLY A 486 -16.40 12.24 14.80
CA GLY A 486 -17.35 11.47 14.00
C GLY A 486 -16.76 10.96 12.68
N THR A 487 -17.25 9.79 12.27
CA THR A 487 -16.86 9.00 11.09
C THR A 487 -16.90 9.74 9.77
N ASP A 488 -17.74 10.76 9.64
CA ASP A 488 -17.94 11.46 8.36
C ASP A 488 -16.77 12.39 7.99
N SER A 489 -15.85 12.62 8.92
CA SER A 489 -14.72 13.52 8.73
C SER A 489 -13.46 12.86 8.14
N TYR A 490 -13.41 11.53 8.02
CA TYR A 490 -12.27 10.84 7.40
C TYR A 490 -12.21 11.01 5.87
N ILE A 491 -13.31 11.45 5.25
CA ILE A 491 -13.33 11.80 3.81
C ILE A 491 -12.70 13.19 3.54
N GLN A 492 -12.45 14.03 4.57
CA GLN A 492 -11.90 15.38 4.37
C GLN A 492 -10.45 15.60 4.82
N ALA A 493 -9.80 14.63 5.47
CA ALA A 493 -8.42 14.80 5.96
C ALA A 493 -7.33 14.21 5.04
N VAL A 494 -7.69 13.72 3.85
CA VAL A 494 -6.76 13.34 2.79
C VAL A 494 -7.15 14.08 1.50
N LEU A 495 -6.94 15.40 1.50
CA LEU A 495 -6.73 16.22 0.31
C LEU A 495 -5.71 17.32 0.62
#